data_AF-A0A328F867-F1
#
_entry.id   AF-A0A328F867-F1
#
_cell.length_a   1.000
_cell.length_b   1.000
_cell.length_c   1.000
_cell.angle_alpha   90.00
_cell.angle_beta   90.00
_cell.angle_gamma   90.00
#
_symmetry.space_group_name_H-M   'P 1'
#
loop_
_entity.id
_entity.type
_entity.pdbx_description
1 polymer ?
#
loop_
_entity_poly.entity_id
_entity_poly.type
_entity_poly.pdbx_seq_one_letter_code
_entity_poly.pdbx_strand_id
1 'polypeptide(L)'
;MHGLPRGLSISSTLAELYLEALDKKVASHPDVIYNARYVDDIIVLTPAGMERNVQTDISAFLNERGLNLNNNTDKYYSGSSQSAEFDYLGYSIKVKQKKNKPNEVSLKISQPKLNKLKSRIAISFSNHKKQKNIALLKRRLEYLCMLKRVRKGKNGHLLAGLAHNYQYVTDGFECLKALDGFLCQQLSNPRYGLSQQEQNKIKKISIYGNAKKRNVGKFTKKKAAQIMQVWKNA
;
A
#
# COMPACT_ATOMS: atom_id res chain seq x y z
N MET A 1 -0.90 25.60 15.63
CA MET A 1 -0.63 24.45 14.72
C MET A 1 0.87 24.45 14.45
N HIS A 2 1.62 23.60 15.15
CA HIS A 2 3.06 23.45 14.92
C HIS A 2 3.28 22.17 14.10
N GLY A 3 4.05 22.27 13.02
CA GLY A 3 4.31 21.15 12.14
C GLY A 3 4.86 21.60 10.80
N LEU A 4 5.52 20.68 10.11
CA LEU A 4 6.08 20.97 8.80
C LEU A 4 4.96 21.05 7.74
N PRO A 5 5.00 22.03 6.83
CA PRO A 5 4.01 22.14 5.77
C PRO A 5 4.08 20.94 4.84
N ARG A 6 2.92 20.34 4.53
CA ARG A 6 2.85 19.21 3.60
C ARG A 6 3.09 19.69 2.17
N GLY A 7 3.90 18.93 1.43
CA GLY A 7 4.14 19.18 0.01
C GLY A 7 5.38 20.04 -0.30
N LEU A 8 6.07 20.58 0.71
CA LEU A 8 7.42 21.11 0.51
C LEU A 8 8.45 19.98 0.51
N SER A 9 9.38 20.01 -0.44
CA SER A 9 10.45 19.01 -0.56
C SER A 9 11.36 18.94 0.67
N ILE A 10 11.53 20.05 1.38
CA ILE A 10 12.38 20.11 2.58
C ILE A 10 11.70 19.49 3.82
N SER A 11 10.37 19.45 3.85
CA SER A 11 9.63 18.93 5.00
C SER A 11 9.93 17.46 5.28
N SER A 12 10.11 16.63 4.25
CA SER A 12 10.51 15.23 4.44
C SER A 12 11.91 15.11 5.04
N THR A 13 12.86 15.91 4.56
CA THR A 13 14.24 15.90 5.08
C THR A 13 14.31 16.35 6.53
N LEU A 14 13.57 17.40 6.88
CA LEU A 14 13.49 17.89 8.27
C LEU A 14 12.81 16.88 9.20
N ALA A 15 11.77 16.19 8.75
CA ALA A 15 11.13 15.14 9.53
C ALA A 15 12.08 13.96 9.80
N GLU A 16 12.86 13.54 8.79
CA GLU A 16 13.87 12.48 8.96
C GLU A 16 14.98 12.91 9.92
N LEU A 17 15.50 14.14 9.79
CA LEU A 17 16.51 14.67 10.71
C LEU A 17 15.98 14.74 12.15
N TYR A 18 14.71 15.11 12.33
CA TYR A 18 14.07 15.17 13.64
C TYR A 18 13.98 13.78 14.31
N LEU A 19 13.69 12.74 13.52
CA LEU A 19 13.52 11.37 14.01
C LEU A 19 14.84 10.58 14.11
N GLU A 20 15.96 11.11 13.61
CA GLU A 20 17.27 10.43 13.70
C GLU A 20 17.66 10.11 15.15
N ALA A 21 17.35 11.01 16.09
CA ALA A 21 17.63 10.79 17.51
C ALA A 21 16.78 9.65 18.11
N LEU A 22 15.55 9.47 17.62
CA LEU A 22 14.69 8.34 17.99
C LEU A 22 15.31 7.04 17.50
N ASP A 23 15.73 6.98 16.23
CA ASP A 23 16.33 5.79 15.64
C ASP A 23 17.56 5.34 16.45
N LYS A 24 18.43 6.28 16.83
CA LYS A 24 19.59 6.00 17.69
C LYS A 24 19.17 5.47 19.07
N LYS A 25 18.19 6.11 19.71
CA LYS A 25 17.68 5.71 21.02
C LYS A 25 17.12 4.28 21.00
N VAL A 26 16.26 3.97 20.01
CA VAL A 26 15.65 2.64 19.85
C VAL A 26 16.70 1.58 19.52
N ALA A 27 17.66 1.89 18.64
CA ALA A 27 18.73 0.96 18.28
C ALA A 27 19.69 0.65 19.44
N SER A 28 19.89 1.60 20.35
CA SER A 28 20.73 1.40 21.55
C SER A 28 20.01 0.78 22.75
N HIS A 29 18.70 0.56 22.66
CA HIS A 29 17.90 0.09 23.78
C HIS A 29 18.24 -1.38 24.10
N PRO A 30 18.53 -1.75 25.37
CA PRO A 30 18.99 -3.09 25.74
C PRO A 30 17.98 -4.18 25.38
N ASP A 31 16.69 -3.87 25.50
CA ASP A 31 15.60 -4.81 25.18
C ASP A 31 15.04 -4.71 23.75
N VAL A 32 15.83 -4.20 22.80
CA VAL A 32 15.45 -4.17 21.37
C VAL A 32 16.34 -5.14 20.58
N ILE A 33 15.69 -6.12 19.94
CA ILE A 33 16.35 -7.11 19.07
C ILE A 33 16.52 -6.53 17.66
N TYR A 34 15.49 -5.83 17.18
CA TYR A 34 15.46 -5.25 15.84
C TYR A 34 14.52 -4.07 15.81
N ASN A 35 14.86 -3.04 15.04
CA ASN A 35 13.95 -1.95 14.74
C ASN A 35 14.12 -1.52 13.28
N ALA A 36 13.03 -1.01 12.70
CA ALA A 36 13.06 -0.31 11.42
C ALA A 36 11.97 0.75 11.39
N ARG A 37 12.23 1.83 10.64
CA ARG A 37 11.30 2.94 10.46
C ARG A 37 11.16 3.27 8.99
N TYR A 38 9.94 3.59 8.58
CA TYR A 38 9.63 4.19 7.29
C TYR A 38 8.77 5.42 7.52
N VAL A 39 9.37 6.60 7.45
CA VAL A 39 8.71 7.87 7.82
C VAL A 39 8.18 7.79 9.27
N ASP A 40 6.87 7.70 9.46
CA ASP A 40 6.17 7.61 10.73
C ASP A 40 5.85 6.17 11.17
N ASP A 41 5.95 5.20 10.26
CA ASP A 41 5.66 3.80 10.52
C ASP A 41 6.89 3.09 11.12
N ILE A 42 6.81 2.71 12.39
CA ILE A 42 7.90 2.06 13.15
C ILE A 42 7.54 0.59 13.43
N ILE A 43 8.51 -0.31 13.28
CA ILE A 43 8.43 -1.68 13.78
C ILE A 43 9.59 -1.93 14.75
N VAL A 44 9.28 -2.53 15.90
CA VAL A 44 10.25 -2.90 16.92
C VAL A 44 10.00 -4.35 17.33
N LEU A 45 11.06 -5.15 17.40
CA LEU A 45 11.05 -6.50 17.94
C LEU A 45 11.84 -6.50 19.25
N THR A 46 11.23 -7.04 20.29
CA THR A 46 11.77 -7.09 21.64
C THR A 46 11.76 -8.52 22.15
N PRO A 47 12.57 -8.87 23.17
CA PRO A 47 12.37 -10.10 23.93
C PRO A 47 10.97 -10.12 24.54
N ALA A 48 10.43 -11.32 24.75
CA ALA A 48 9.12 -11.50 25.38
C ALA A 48 9.12 -10.95 26.81
N GLY A 49 8.11 -10.17 27.16
CA GLY A 49 7.96 -9.55 28.48
C GLY A 49 8.60 -8.16 28.59
N MET A 50 9.39 -7.74 27.60
CA MET A 50 10.05 -6.42 27.61
C MET A 50 9.29 -5.36 26.79
N GLU A 51 8.24 -5.74 26.05
CA GLU A 51 7.53 -4.86 25.14
C GLU A 51 6.96 -3.60 25.83
N ARG A 52 6.51 -3.72 27.08
CA ARG A 52 5.95 -2.59 27.84
C ARG A 52 7.02 -1.59 28.27
N ASN A 53 8.20 -2.07 28.67
CA ASN A 53 9.30 -1.21 29.07
C ASN A 53 9.81 -0.41 27.86
N VAL A 54 10.07 -1.11 26.77
CA VAL A 54 10.51 -0.51 25.50
C VAL A 54 9.48 0.51 25.00
N GLN A 55 8.19 0.17 25.03
CA GLN A 55 7.12 1.09 24.63
C GLN A 55 7.07 2.34 25.52
N THR A 56 7.23 2.18 26.84
CA THR A 56 7.24 3.29 27.80
C THR A 56 8.39 4.25 27.51
N ASP A 57 9.59 3.72 27.33
CA ASP A 57 10.80 4.52 27.07
C ASP A 57 10.72 5.26 25.73
N ILE A 58 10.23 4.60 24.68
CA ILE A 58 10.00 5.21 23.38
C ILE A 58 8.94 6.33 23.48
N SER A 59 7.85 6.07 24.20
CA SER A 59 6.76 7.05 24.38
C SER A 59 7.24 8.28 25.15
N ALA A 60 7.99 8.09 26.23
CA ALA A 60 8.57 9.18 27.01
C ALA A 60 9.49 10.06 26.12
N PHE A 61 10.40 9.43 25.37
CA PHE A 61 11.32 10.13 24.48
C PHE A 61 10.60 10.95 23.38
N LEU A 62 9.50 10.42 22.84
CA LEU A 62 8.66 11.11 21.85
C LEU A 62 7.91 12.27 22.48
N ASN A 63 7.33 12.08 23.67
CA ASN A 63 6.56 13.09 24.38
C ASN A 63 7.43 14.31 24.75
N GLU A 64 8.67 14.09 25.18
CA GLU A 64 9.68 15.16 25.39
C GLU A 64 9.94 16.00 24.13
N ARG A 65 9.68 15.41 22.95
CA ARG A 65 9.83 16.02 21.63
C ARG A 65 8.50 16.45 21.03
N GLY A 66 7.44 16.54 21.82
CA GLY A 66 6.11 16.97 21.36
C GLY A 66 5.49 16.04 20.31
N LEU A 67 5.96 14.80 20.22
CA LEU A 67 5.37 13.74 19.41
C LEU A 67 4.63 12.75 20.31
N ASN A 68 3.61 12.09 19.77
CA ASN A 68 2.86 11.06 20.49
C ASN A 68 2.70 9.83 19.58
N LEU A 69 2.73 8.64 20.17
CA LEU A 69 2.37 7.42 19.46
C LEU A 69 0.88 7.39 19.14
N ASN A 70 0.54 6.87 17.96
CA ASN A 70 -0.85 6.67 17.58
C ASN A 70 -1.34 5.32 18.10
N ASN A 71 -2.10 5.34 19.19
CA ASN A 71 -2.63 4.14 19.85
C ASN A 71 -3.95 3.64 19.23
N ASN A 72 -4.34 4.13 18.06
CA ASN A 72 -5.50 3.59 17.35
C ASN A 72 -5.23 2.13 16.96
N THR A 73 -6.13 1.23 17.34
CA THR A 73 -6.04 -0.22 17.10
C THR A 73 -5.89 -0.60 15.63
N ASP A 74 -6.33 0.26 14.71
CA ASP A 74 -6.17 0.04 13.26
C ASP A 74 -4.73 0.28 12.77
N LYS A 75 -3.88 0.92 13.59
CA LYS A 75 -2.52 1.35 13.26
C LYS A 75 -1.46 0.87 14.24
N TYR A 76 -1.87 0.40 15.41
CA TYR A 76 -1.00 -0.09 16.46
C TYR A 76 -1.16 -1.60 16.61
N TYR A 77 -0.04 -2.30 16.68
CA TYR A 77 0.02 -3.71 16.96
C TYR A 77 1.13 -3.99 17.97
N SER A 78 0.81 -4.77 19.01
CA SER A 78 1.79 -5.34 19.93
C SER A 78 1.31 -6.73 20.34
N GLY A 79 2.19 -7.72 20.18
CA GLY A 79 1.85 -9.12 20.40
C GLY A 79 3.01 -10.05 20.06
N SER A 80 2.83 -11.33 20.38
CA SER A 80 3.85 -12.35 20.15
C SER A 80 4.21 -12.46 18.67
N SER A 81 5.50 -12.46 18.37
CA SER A 81 6.02 -12.69 17.02
C SER A 81 5.67 -14.08 16.46
N GLN A 82 5.24 -15.02 17.31
CA GLN A 82 4.85 -16.38 16.91
C GLN A 82 3.46 -16.44 16.25
N SER A 83 2.60 -15.46 16.52
CA SER A 83 1.22 -15.40 16.04
C SER A 83 0.85 -13.99 15.55
N ALA A 84 1.84 -13.22 15.09
CA ALA A 84 1.65 -11.83 14.74
C ALA A 84 0.77 -11.65 13.50
N GLU A 85 -0.17 -10.70 13.56
CA GLU A 85 -1.07 -10.36 12.46
C GLU A 85 -1.36 -8.86 12.46
N PHE A 86 -0.79 -8.14 11.49
CA PHE A 86 -0.92 -6.68 11.39
C PHE A 86 -0.64 -6.19 9.97
N ASP A 87 -1.06 -4.95 9.67
CA ASP A 87 -0.75 -4.28 8.41
C ASP A 87 0.48 -3.36 8.56
N TYR A 88 1.41 -3.39 7.61
CA TYR A 88 2.59 -2.51 7.57
C TYR A 88 2.97 -2.17 6.13
N LEU A 89 3.14 -0.88 5.81
CA LEU A 89 3.44 -0.38 4.47
C LEU A 89 2.47 -0.87 3.37
N GLY A 90 1.23 -1.15 3.77
CA GLY A 90 0.18 -1.66 2.90
C GLY A 90 0.27 -3.16 2.60
N TYR A 91 1.17 -3.89 3.24
CA TYR A 91 1.13 -5.35 3.35
C TYR A 91 0.30 -5.77 4.56
N SER A 92 -0.37 -6.90 4.45
CA SER A 92 -0.88 -7.66 5.60
C SER A 92 0.12 -8.76 5.90
N ILE A 93 0.69 -8.70 7.10
CA ILE A 93 1.70 -9.61 7.62
C ILE A 93 1.01 -10.59 8.56
N LYS A 94 1.19 -11.89 8.32
CA LYS A 94 0.70 -12.95 9.20
C LYS A 94 1.80 -13.96 9.49
N VAL A 95 2.08 -14.19 10.76
CA VAL A 95 3.11 -15.12 11.21
C VAL A 95 2.47 -16.38 11.77
N LYS A 96 3.00 -17.53 11.36
CA LYS A 96 2.65 -18.84 11.87
C LYS A 96 3.90 -19.53 12.38
N GLN A 97 3.94 -19.82 13.67
CA GLN A 97 5.02 -20.60 14.28
C GLN A 97 5.15 -21.98 13.62
N LYS A 98 6.39 -22.42 13.36
CA LYS A 98 6.71 -23.78 12.94
C LYS A 98 7.64 -24.41 13.97
N LYS A 99 7.29 -25.61 14.45
CA LYS A 99 8.13 -26.33 15.43
C LYS A 99 9.49 -26.63 14.82
N ASN A 100 10.56 -26.32 15.57
CA ASN A 100 11.97 -26.55 15.18
C ASN A 100 12.36 -25.95 13.81
N LYS A 101 11.66 -24.91 13.35
CA LYS A 101 11.94 -24.21 12.09
C LYS A 101 11.69 -22.72 12.28
N PRO A 102 12.26 -21.85 11.43
CA PRO A 102 11.87 -20.45 11.40
C PRO A 102 10.36 -20.29 11.21
N ASN A 103 9.80 -19.26 11.82
CA ASN A 103 8.38 -18.93 11.66
C ASN A 103 8.06 -18.69 10.17
N GLU A 104 6.89 -19.16 9.75
CA GLU A 104 6.38 -18.86 8.42
C GLU A 104 5.73 -17.49 8.42
N VAL A 105 6.22 -16.59 7.55
CA VAL A 105 5.67 -15.25 7.38
C VAL A 105 4.94 -15.19 6.05
N SER A 106 3.63 -14.96 6.11
CA SER A 106 2.79 -14.72 4.94
C SER A 106 2.61 -13.22 4.73
N LEU A 107 2.80 -12.79 3.48
CA LEU A 107 2.62 -11.40 3.07
C LEU A 107 1.54 -11.33 2.00
N LYS A 108 0.51 -10.53 2.25
CA LYS A 108 -0.56 -10.23 1.28
C LYS A 108 -0.71 -8.73 1.11
N ILE A 109 -1.46 -8.30 0.10
CA ILE A 109 -1.87 -6.89 0.01
C ILE A 109 -2.92 -6.64 1.09
N SER A 110 -2.69 -5.60 1.91
CA SER A 110 -3.60 -5.21 3.00
C SER A 110 -5.04 -4.95 2.54
N GLN A 111 -6.00 -5.26 3.40
CA GLN A 111 -7.42 -5.07 3.10
C GLN A 111 -7.78 -3.59 2.82
N PRO A 112 -7.27 -2.59 3.57
CA PRO A 112 -7.46 -1.18 3.23
C PRO A 112 -6.99 -0.84 1.82
N LYS A 113 -5.88 -1.43 1.36
CA LYS A 113 -5.38 -1.21 0.00
C LYS A 113 -6.27 -1.84 -1.06
N LEU A 114 -6.75 -3.06 -0.83
CA LEU A 114 -7.72 -3.73 -1.72
C LEU A 114 -9.02 -2.92 -1.81
N ASN A 115 -9.52 -2.42 -0.69
CA ASN A 115 -10.70 -1.55 -0.66
C ASN A 115 -10.47 -0.26 -1.44
N LYS A 116 -9.30 0.39 -1.29
CA LYS A 116 -8.95 1.56 -2.10
C LYS A 116 -8.92 1.27 -3.60
N LEU A 117 -8.47 0.08 -4.01
CA LEU A 117 -8.55 -0.34 -5.41
C LEU A 117 -10.01 -0.53 -5.87
N LYS A 118 -10.86 -1.17 -5.07
CA LYS A 118 -12.31 -1.30 -5.37
C LYS A 118 -12.97 0.07 -5.53
N SER A 119 -12.71 1.02 -4.62
CA SER A 119 -13.23 2.38 -4.70
C SER A 119 -12.79 3.07 -6.00
N ARG A 120 -11.52 2.95 -6.38
CA ARG A 120 -11.01 3.53 -7.65
C ARG A 120 -11.64 2.91 -8.89
N ILE A 121 -11.92 1.61 -8.86
CA ILE A 121 -12.68 0.92 -9.92
C ILE A 121 -14.09 1.54 -9.99
N ALA A 122 -14.85 1.52 -8.90
CA ALA A 122 -16.22 2.04 -8.85
C ALA A 122 -16.32 3.52 -9.29
N ILE A 123 -15.37 4.36 -8.86
CA ILE A 123 -15.28 5.77 -9.28
C ILE A 123 -15.01 5.88 -10.78
N SER A 124 -14.17 5.01 -11.35
CA SER A 124 -13.89 5.00 -12.79
C SER A 124 -15.14 4.69 -13.60
N PHE A 125 -15.92 3.68 -13.18
CA PHE A 125 -17.20 3.34 -13.79
C PHE A 125 -18.24 4.46 -13.63
N SER A 126 -18.34 5.06 -12.45
CA SER A 126 -19.22 6.20 -12.18
C SER A 126 -18.88 7.41 -13.04
N ASN A 127 -17.59 7.68 -13.27
CA ASN A 127 -17.17 8.75 -14.18
C ASN A 127 -17.48 8.41 -15.64
N HIS A 128 -17.28 7.16 -16.07
CA HIS A 128 -17.67 6.70 -17.40
C HIS A 128 -19.18 6.89 -17.64
N LYS A 129 -20.04 6.56 -16.67
CA LYS A 129 -21.49 6.78 -16.79
C LYS A 129 -21.83 8.22 -17.19
N LYS A 130 -21.11 9.19 -16.61
CA LYS A 130 -21.30 10.63 -16.88
C LYS A 130 -20.70 11.07 -18.20
N GLN A 131 -19.51 10.59 -18.55
CA GLN A 131 -18.74 11.08 -19.71
C GLN A 131 -18.89 10.23 -20.98
N LYS A 132 -19.48 9.04 -20.86
CA LYS A 132 -19.61 8.02 -21.92
C LYS A 132 -18.30 7.72 -22.66
N ASN A 133 -17.17 7.79 -21.95
CA ASN A 133 -15.84 7.58 -22.52
C ASN A 133 -15.29 6.19 -22.15
N ILE A 134 -15.56 5.19 -22.99
CA ILE A 134 -15.13 3.81 -22.75
C ILE A 134 -13.61 3.65 -22.82
N ALA A 135 -12.95 4.40 -23.72
CA ALA A 135 -11.51 4.37 -23.88
C ALA A 135 -10.79 4.83 -22.59
N LEU A 136 -11.29 5.91 -21.98
CA LEU A 136 -10.72 6.43 -20.73
C LEU A 136 -11.00 5.49 -19.54
N LEU A 137 -12.17 4.86 -19.47
CA LEU A 137 -12.46 3.81 -18.48
C LEU A 137 -11.45 2.67 -18.59
N LYS A 138 -11.28 2.12 -19.80
CA LYS A 138 -10.31 1.05 -20.08
C LYS A 138 -8.91 1.47 -19.61
N ARG A 139 -8.46 2.67 -19.96
CA ARG A 139 -7.13 3.17 -19.59
C ARG A 139 -6.96 3.36 -18.08
N ARG A 140 -8.02 3.75 -17.35
CA ARG A 140 -8.00 3.81 -15.88
C ARG A 140 -7.84 2.43 -15.26
N LEU A 141 -8.59 1.44 -15.75
CA LEU A 141 -8.49 0.06 -15.25
C LEU A 141 -7.12 -0.54 -15.53
N GLU A 142 -6.59 -0.38 -16.75
CA GLU A 142 -5.21 -0.76 -17.09
C GLU A 142 -4.19 -0.08 -16.16
N TYR A 143 -4.38 1.21 -15.87
CA TYR A 143 -3.49 1.95 -14.98
C TYR A 143 -3.53 1.46 -13.53
N LEU A 144 -4.63 0.86 -13.07
CA LEU A 144 -4.68 0.33 -11.70
C LEU A 144 -3.89 -0.97 -11.55
N CYS A 145 -3.82 -1.81 -12.59
CA CYS A 145 -3.26 -3.15 -12.49
C CYS A 145 -1.93 -3.38 -13.22
N MET A 146 -1.56 -2.53 -14.19
CA MET A 146 -0.31 -2.69 -14.93
C MET A 146 0.88 -2.04 -14.24
N LEU A 147 2.06 -2.60 -14.51
CA LEU A 147 3.33 -1.92 -14.26
C LEU A 147 3.48 -0.69 -15.16
N LYS A 148 4.17 0.31 -14.64
CA LYS A 148 4.36 1.62 -15.24
C LYS A 148 5.85 1.93 -15.23
N ARG A 149 6.35 2.43 -16.34
CA ARG A 149 7.69 3.02 -16.41
C ARG A 149 7.56 4.51 -16.11
N VAL A 150 7.97 4.92 -14.91
CA VAL A 150 7.89 6.31 -14.43
C VAL A 150 9.02 7.14 -15.00
N ARG A 151 10.25 6.60 -14.98
CA ARG A 151 11.44 7.25 -15.54
C ARG A 151 12.38 6.22 -16.13
N LYS A 152 13.01 6.55 -17.25
CA LYS A 152 14.14 5.80 -17.79
C LYS A 152 15.41 6.38 -17.17
N GLY A 153 16.13 5.58 -16.38
CA GLY A 153 17.45 5.91 -15.86
C GLY A 153 18.53 5.14 -16.62
N LYS A 154 19.78 5.59 -16.49
CA LYS A 154 20.96 4.87 -17.03
C LYS A 154 21.16 3.53 -16.32
N ASN A 155 20.83 3.45 -15.02
CA ASN A 155 21.02 2.25 -14.18
C ASN A 155 19.72 1.46 -13.95
N GLY A 156 18.75 1.60 -14.86
CA GLY A 156 17.46 0.92 -14.76
C GLY A 156 16.25 1.86 -14.86
N HIS A 157 15.09 1.27 -15.07
CA HIS A 157 13.83 1.99 -15.11
C HIS A 157 13.25 2.12 -13.70
N LEU A 158 12.81 3.33 -13.34
CA LEU A 158 11.94 3.50 -12.18
C LEU A 158 10.57 2.93 -12.53
N LEU A 159 10.24 1.79 -11.91
CA LEU A 159 8.95 1.14 -12.08
C LEU A 159 7.99 1.59 -10.98
N ALA A 160 6.70 1.57 -11.29
CA ALA A 160 5.63 1.70 -10.32
C ALA A 160 4.46 0.83 -10.75
N GLY A 161 3.59 0.47 -9.82
CA GLY A 161 2.39 -0.30 -10.13
C GLY A 161 2.24 -1.48 -9.19
N LEU A 162 1.07 -2.09 -9.23
CA LEU A 162 0.64 -3.04 -8.20
C LEU A 162 1.65 -4.16 -7.96
N ALA A 163 2.14 -4.80 -9.02
CA ALA A 163 3.10 -5.90 -8.91
C ALA A 163 4.50 -5.48 -8.44
N HIS A 164 4.91 -4.23 -8.66
CA HIS A 164 6.20 -3.74 -8.16
C HIS A 164 6.10 -3.30 -6.71
N ASN A 165 5.04 -2.55 -6.38
CA ASN A 165 4.78 -2.05 -5.04
C ASN A 165 4.54 -3.18 -4.03
N TYR A 166 4.03 -4.34 -4.49
CA TYR A 166 3.72 -5.50 -3.66
C TYR A 166 4.51 -6.74 -4.09
N GLN A 167 5.77 -6.57 -4.47
CA GLN A 167 6.61 -7.66 -5.01
C GLN A 167 6.94 -8.78 -3.99
N TYR A 168 6.77 -8.50 -2.70
CA TYR A 168 7.06 -9.44 -1.59
C TYR A 168 5.86 -10.30 -1.17
N VAL A 169 4.71 -10.22 -1.85
CA VAL A 169 3.57 -11.06 -1.48
C VAL A 169 3.90 -12.54 -1.65
N THR A 170 3.47 -13.35 -0.69
CA THR A 170 3.71 -14.80 -0.69
C THR A 170 2.54 -15.59 -1.27
N ASP A 171 1.38 -14.96 -1.45
CA ASP A 171 0.18 -15.58 -2.01
C ASP A 171 0.16 -15.59 -3.55
N GLY A 172 1.26 -15.24 -4.22
CA GLY A 172 1.30 -15.14 -5.68
C GLY A 172 0.25 -14.19 -6.27
N PHE A 173 -0.15 -13.16 -5.50
CA PHE A 173 -1.21 -12.19 -5.80
C PHE A 173 -2.64 -12.76 -5.81
N GLU A 174 -2.90 -13.94 -5.25
CA GLU A 174 -4.24 -14.53 -5.27
C GLU A 174 -5.33 -13.67 -4.62
N CYS A 175 -4.98 -12.83 -3.63
CA CYS A 175 -5.87 -11.82 -3.07
C CYS A 175 -6.50 -10.87 -4.12
N LEU A 176 -5.89 -10.72 -5.30
CA LEU A 176 -6.41 -9.90 -6.40
C LEU A 176 -7.53 -10.59 -7.20
N LYS A 177 -7.73 -11.90 -7.09
CA LYS A 177 -8.83 -12.61 -7.78
C LYS A 177 -10.20 -12.04 -7.38
N ALA A 178 -10.35 -11.65 -6.11
CA ALA A 178 -11.56 -10.98 -5.62
C ALA A 178 -11.82 -9.62 -6.31
N LEU A 179 -10.77 -8.92 -6.73
CA LEU A 179 -10.91 -7.68 -7.51
C LEU A 179 -11.31 -7.95 -8.96
N ASP A 180 -10.90 -9.07 -9.55
CA ASP A 180 -11.37 -9.49 -10.87
C ASP A 180 -12.86 -9.83 -10.85
N GLY A 181 -13.31 -10.57 -9.83
CA GLY A 181 -14.74 -10.82 -9.61
C GLY A 181 -15.54 -9.52 -9.45
N PHE A 182 -15.02 -8.59 -8.64
CA PHE A 182 -15.63 -7.26 -8.48
C PHE A 182 -15.66 -6.47 -9.81
N LEU A 183 -14.59 -6.49 -10.60
CA LEU A 183 -14.54 -5.83 -11.90
C LEU A 183 -15.59 -6.41 -12.86
N CYS A 184 -15.71 -7.73 -12.93
CA CYS A 184 -16.75 -8.41 -13.71
C CYS A 184 -18.15 -7.98 -13.27
N GLN A 185 -18.40 -7.90 -11.96
CA GLN A 185 -19.67 -7.41 -11.42
C GLN A 185 -19.95 -5.96 -11.81
N GLN A 186 -18.94 -5.07 -11.77
CA GLN A 186 -19.12 -3.68 -12.22
C GLN A 186 -19.38 -3.60 -13.73
N LEU A 187 -18.80 -4.47 -14.55
CA LEU A 187 -19.02 -4.52 -15.99
C LEU A 187 -20.44 -4.92 -16.37
N SER A 188 -21.02 -5.90 -15.67
CA SER A 188 -22.38 -6.36 -15.90
C SER A 188 -23.44 -5.50 -15.21
N ASN A 189 -23.05 -4.55 -14.36
CA ASN A 189 -23.99 -3.73 -13.60
C ASN A 189 -24.77 -2.76 -14.52
N PRO A 190 -26.11 -2.91 -14.64
CA PRO A 190 -26.93 -2.06 -15.51
C PRO A 190 -26.84 -0.58 -15.15
N ARG A 191 -26.51 -0.24 -13.90
CA ARG A 191 -26.36 1.15 -13.42
C ARG A 191 -25.40 1.97 -14.28
N TYR A 192 -24.38 1.36 -14.89
CA TYR A 192 -23.39 2.06 -15.71
C TYR A 192 -23.77 2.14 -17.20
N GLY A 193 -24.79 1.40 -17.64
CA GLY A 193 -25.33 1.48 -19.00
C GLY A 193 -24.30 1.14 -20.09
N LEU A 194 -23.50 0.10 -19.87
CA LEU A 194 -22.50 -0.39 -20.83
C LEU A 194 -23.13 -1.35 -21.83
N SER A 195 -22.98 -1.06 -23.12
CA SER A 195 -23.36 -1.98 -24.19
C SER A 195 -22.48 -3.24 -24.20
N GLN A 196 -22.94 -4.32 -24.82
CA GLN A 196 -22.15 -5.54 -24.96
C GLN A 196 -20.80 -5.30 -25.66
N GLN A 197 -20.79 -4.41 -26.67
CA GLN A 197 -19.56 -4.02 -27.37
C GLN A 197 -18.56 -3.31 -26.45
N GLU A 198 -19.04 -2.42 -25.57
CA GLU A 198 -18.20 -1.74 -24.59
C GLU A 198 -17.67 -2.68 -23.51
N GLN A 199 -18.52 -3.58 -23.01
CA GLN A 199 -18.10 -4.62 -22.07
C GLN A 199 -16.98 -5.48 -22.68
N ASN A 200 -17.10 -5.88 -23.94
CA ASN A 200 -16.10 -6.68 -24.64
C ASN A 200 -14.73 -5.97 -24.76
N LYS A 201 -14.69 -4.64 -24.79
CA LYS A 201 -13.43 -3.86 -24.80
C LYS A 201 -12.68 -3.93 -23.47
N ILE A 202 -13.36 -4.23 -22.36
CA ILE A 202 -12.78 -4.27 -21.01
C ILE A 202 -12.64 -5.70 -20.48
N LYS A 203 -13.51 -6.65 -20.90
CA LYS A 203 -13.59 -8.02 -20.37
C LYS A 203 -12.26 -8.79 -20.33
N LYS A 204 -11.29 -8.42 -21.17
CA LYS A 204 -9.93 -9.01 -21.20
C LYS A 204 -8.98 -8.49 -20.11
N ILE A 205 -9.35 -7.44 -19.37
CA ILE A 205 -8.54 -6.88 -18.30
C ILE A 205 -8.73 -7.74 -17.05
N SER A 206 -7.65 -8.34 -16.58
CA SER A 206 -7.56 -9.02 -15.28
C SER A 206 -6.50 -8.34 -14.42
N ILE A 207 -6.89 -7.89 -13.24
CA ILE A 207 -6.02 -7.28 -12.22
C ILE A 207 -5.03 -8.32 -11.71
N TYR A 208 -5.50 -9.52 -11.37
CA TYR A 208 -4.63 -10.64 -10.98
C TYR A 208 -3.65 -11.01 -12.11
N GLY A 209 -4.17 -11.22 -13.32
CA GLY A 209 -3.38 -11.63 -14.48
C GLY A 209 -2.32 -10.60 -14.86
N ASN A 210 -2.65 -9.30 -14.83
CA ASN A 210 -1.69 -8.23 -15.08
C ASN A 210 -0.61 -8.14 -13.99
N ALA A 211 -0.98 -8.32 -12.72
CA ALA A 211 -0.03 -8.31 -11.63
C ALA A 211 0.93 -9.52 -11.70
N LYS A 212 0.38 -10.73 -11.83
CA LYS A 212 1.14 -11.98 -11.90
C LYS A 212 2.08 -12.04 -13.10
N LYS A 213 1.60 -11.62 -14.28
CA LYS A 213 2.42 -11.56 -15.51
C LYS A 213 3.31 -10.32 -15.58
N ARG A 214 3.20 -9.39 -14.61
CA ARG A 214 3.94 -8.13 -14.57
C ARG A 214 3.79 -7.32 -15.88
N ASN A 215 2.59 -7.32 -16.45
CA ASN A 215 2.31 -6.65 -17.71
C ASN A 215 2.59 -5.14 -17.61
N VAL A 216 3.31 -4.59 -18.59
CA VAL A 216 3.76 -3.19 -18.58
C VAL A 216 2.89 -2.33 -19.49
N GLY A 217 2.20 -1.36 -18.90
CA GLY A 217 1.44 -0.34 -19.62
C GLY A 217 2.29 0.89 -19.93
N LYS A 218 2.08 1.48 -21.12
CA LYS A 218 2.68 2.77 -21.50
C LYS A 218 1.71 3.90 -21.16
N PHE A 219 2.09 4.77 -20.23
CA PHE A 219 1.29 5.94 -19.82
C PHE A 219 2.17 7.18 -19.86
N THR A 220 1.93 8.07 -20.81
CA THR A 220 2.63 9.37 -20.85
C THR A 220 2.19 10.23 -19.66
N LYS A 221 3.00 11.21 -19.25
CA LYS A 221 2.67 12.11 -18.12
C LYS A 221 1.28 12.76 -18.30
N LYS A 222 0.98 13.29 -19.49
CA LYS A 222 -0.33 13.88 -19.83
C LYS A 222 -1.48 12.88 -19.66
N LYS A 223 -1.32 11.64 -20.17
CA LYS A 223 -2.34 10.59 -20.04
C LYS A 223 -2.50 10.14 -18.59
N ALA A 224 -1.41 10.01 -17.84
CA ALA A 224 -1.45 9.66 -16.43
C ALA A 224 -2.19 10.71 -15.60
N ALA A 225 -1.95 12.01 -15.85
CA ALA A 225 -2.68 13.09 -15.19
C ALA A 225 -4.19 13.02 -15.46
N GLN A 226 -4.60 12.81 -16.71
CA GLN A 226 -6.01 12.65 -17.09
C GLN A 226 -6.65 11.41 -16.45
N ILE A 227 -5.92 10.29 -16.41
CA ILE A 227 -6.37 9.04 -15.78
C ILE A 227 -6.63 9.26 -14.28
N MET A 228 -5.66 9.86 -13.59
CA MET A 228 -5.68 10.02 -12.13
C MET A 228 -6.61 11.12 -11.62
N GLN A 229 -7.10 12.01 -12.50
CA GLN A 229 -7.90 13.18 -12.13
C GLN A 229 -9.11 12.83 -11.24
N VAL A 230 -9.77 11.70 -11.51
CA VAL A 230 -10.98 11.26 -10.77
C VAL A 230 -10.68 10.67 -9.39
N TRP A 231 -9.41 10.41 -9.06
CA TRP A 231 -9.00 9.81 -7.79
C TRP A 231 -8.28 10.79 -6.86
N LYS A 232 -8.21 12.09 -7.21
CA LYS A 232 -7.51 13.08 -6.39
C LYS A 232 -8.11 13.25 -4.99
N ASN A 233 -9.40 12.98 -4.84
CA ASN A 233 -10.16 13.12 -3.58
C ASN A 233 -10.73 11.77 -3.09
N ALA A 234 -10.10 10.65 -3.47
CA ALA A 234 -10.62 9.29 -3.28
C ALA A 234 -9.67 8.32 -2.53
#